data_AF-A0A931RXC5-F1
#
_entry.id   AF-A0A931RXC5-F1
#
_cell.length_a   1.000
_cell.length_b   1.000
_cell.length_c   1.000
_cell.angle_alpha   90.00
_cell.angle_beta   90.00
_cell.angle_gamma   90.00
#
_symmetry.space_group_name_H-M   'P 1'
#
loop_
_entity.id
_entity.type
_entity.pdbx_description
1 polymer ?
#
loop_
_entity_poly.entity_id
_entity_poly.type
_entity_poly.pdbx_seq_one_letter_code
_entity_poly.pdbx_strand_id
1 'polypeptide(L)'
;MAKLWGEAVRALETEFQDQNPEALMEGVTVKVYLHPKPVEMANAHTTTLTGEYAKGRAELHYLSPSLYTDQDRGAAGEPMNNPDYHKQILVHELSTIYLERITAAKGGGWRFLRSPNWFIQGYEEYLRLKLTSEYTRTTLQERYFLKYLESGGIELDNTQFVVRDSYRNGQVLVRFMHEEFGVDKIHELLLNRKASFWAAVEEALGVTPSGLYQRFEAWKDSKYKR
;
A
#
# COMPACT_ATOMS: atom_id res chain seq x y z
N MET A 1 -1.80 -21.31 3.62
CA MET A 1 -2.52 -20.03 3.80
C MET A 1 -2.56 -19.54 5.24
N ALA A 2 -3.05 -20.30 6.22
CA ALA A 2 -3.14 -19.83 7.62
C ALA A 2 -1.82 -19.29 8.20
N LYS A 3 -0.69 -19.96 7.95
CA LYS A 3 0.64 -19.47 8.36
C LYS A 3 0.99 -18.11 7.75
N LEU A 4 0.86 -17.97 6.42
CA LEU A 4 1.15 -16.74 5.69
C LEU A 4 0.25 -15.59 6.13
N TRP A 5 -1.02 -15.89 6.41
CA TRP A 5 -1.97 -14.93 6.98
C TRP A 5 -1.47 -14.38 8.32
N GLY A 6 -1.11 -15.25 9.26
CA GLY A 6 -0.58 -14.82 10.55
C GLY A 6 0.72 -14.03 10.44
N GLU A 7 1.57 -14.35 9.46
CA GLU A 7 2.78 -13.56 9.18
C GLU A 7 2.49 -12.17 8.61
N ALA A 8 1.50 -12.04 7.71
CA ALA A 8 1.07 -10.76 7.16
C ALA A 8 0.44 -9.87 8.24
N VAL A 9 -0.43 -10.44 9.08
CA VAL A 9 -1.04 -9.73 10.23
C VAL A 9 0.04 -9.20 11.17
N ARG A 10 0.97 -10.05 11.63
CA ARG A 10 2.06 -9.62 12.53
C ARG A 10 2.93 -8.52 11.94
N ALA A 11 3.19 -8.57 10.63
CA ALA A 11 3.99 -7.55 9.96
C ALA A 11 3.29 -6.18 9.99
N LEU A 12 1.97 -6.15 9.78
CA LEU A 12 1.17 -4.92 9.86
C LEU A 12 0.99 -4.44 11.31
N GLU A 13 0.79 -5.36 12.27
CA GLU A 13 0.75 -5.01 13.70
C GLU A 13 2.07 -4.36 14.15
N THR A 14 3.21 -4.85 13.64
CA THR A 14 4.51 -4.26 13.94
C THR A 14 4.65 -2.85 13.34
N GLU A 15 4.24 -2.66 12.08
CA GLU A 15 4.26 -1.35 11.42
C GLU A 15 3.41 -0.31 12.16
N PHE A 16 2.24 -0.73 12.64
CA PHE A 16 1.24 0.15 13.25
C PHE A 16 1.13 0.02 14.77
N GLN A 17 2.19 -0.46 15.44
CA GLN A 17 2.16 -0.76 16.87
C GLN A 17 1.70 0.43 17.73
N ASP A 18 2.08 1.65 17.35
CA ASP A 18 1.75 2.88 18.08
C ASP A 18 0.28 3.31 17.91
N GLN A 19 -0.50 2.62 17.06
CA GLN A 19 -1.93 2.86 16.85
C GLN A 19 -2.83 1.80 17.50
N ASN A 20 -2.28 0.94 18.36
CA ASN A 20 -3.00 -0.18 18.98
C ASN A 20 -3.69 -1.07 17.93
N PRO A 21 -2.92 -1.76 17.08
CA PRO A 21 -3.41 -2.50 15.92
C PRO A 21 -4.35 -3.64 16.32
N GLU A 22 -4.16 -4.24 17.49
CA GLU A 22 -5.05 -5.26 18.04
C GLU A 22 -6.46 -4.71 18.26
N ALA A 23 -6.60 -3.54 18.92
CA ALA A 23 -7.89 -2.87 19.10
C ALA A 23 -8.50 -2.43 17.75
N LEU A 24 -7.66 -2.03 16.79
CA LEU A 24 -8.10 -1.72 15.44
C LEU A 24 -8.62 -2.95 14.69
N MET A 25 -8.18 -4.15 15.01
CA MET A 25 -8.66 -5.37 14.38
C MET A 25 -9.72 -6.11 15.21
N GLU A 26 -10.03 -5.63 16.41
CA GLU A 26 -11.09 -6.20 17.24
C GLU A 26 -12.44 -6.18 16.50
N GLY A 27 -13.09 -7.35 16.49
CA GLY A 27 -14.37 -7.56 15.80
C GLY A 27 -14.27 -7.60 14.26
N VAL A 28 -13.07 -7.45 13.68
CA VAL A 28 -12.89 -7.57 12.23
C VAL A 28 -12.97 -9.04 11.82
N THR A 29 -13.89 -9.34 10.91
CA THR A 29 -14.02 -10.65 10.27
C THR A 29 -13.60 -10.54 8.81
N VAL A 30 -12.56 -11.30 8.44
CA VAL A 30 -12.18 -11.47 7.04
C VAL A 30 -12.48 -12.90 6.61
N LYS A 31 -13.38 -13.06 5.63
CA LYS A 31 -13.62 -14.35 4.98
C LYS A 31 -12.65 -14.49 3.82
N VAL A 32 -11.91 -15.59 3.78
CA VAL A 32 -10.98 -15.89 2.68
C VAL A 32 -11.56 -17.00 1.82
N TYR A 33 -11.88 -16.67 0.56
CA TYR A 33 -12.33 -17.62 -0.44
C TYR A 33 -11.14 -18.03 -1.30
N LEU A 34 -10.71 -19.29 -1.17
CA LEU A 34 -9.68 -19.89 -2.02
C LEU A 34 -10.32 -20.52 -3.24
N HIS A 35 -10.06 -19.95 -4.41
CA HIS A 35 -10.64 -20.40 -5.67
C HIS A 35 -9.75 -21.49 -6.30
N PRO A 36 -10.30 -22.67 -6.65
CA PRO A 36 -9.55 -23.77 -7.24
C PRO A 36 -9.37 -23.63 -8.76
N LYS A 37 -9.85 -22.53 -9.35
CA LYS A 37 -9.68 -22.14 -10.75
C LYS A 37 -9.81 -20.62 -10.87
N PRO A 38 -9.27 -20.00 -11.93
CA PRO A 38 -9.48 -18.58 -12.18
C PRO A 38 -10.96 -18.21 -12.28
N VAL A 39 -11.32 -17.09 -11.66
CA VAL A 39 -12.62 -16.41 -11.73
C VAL A 39 -12.37 -14.90 -11.85
N GLU A 40 -13.42 -14.13 -12.12
CA GLU A 40 -13.32 -12.66 -12.26
C GLU A 40 -12.63 -12.00 -11.05
N MET A 41 -13.02 -12.39 -9.84
CA MET A 41 -12.50 -11.83 -8.59
C MET A 41 -11.19 -12.47 -8.10
N ALA A 42 -10.69 -13.50 -8.78
CA ALA A 42 -9.49 -14.22 -8.36
C ALA A 42 -8.86 -14.98 -9.54
N ASN A 43 -7.78 -14.44 -10.09
CA ASN A 43 -7.01 -15.06 -11.16
C ASN A 43 -5.51 -14.75 -10.99
N ALA A 44 -4.67 -15.14 -11.95
CA ALA A 44 -3.22 -14.93 -11.83
C ALA A 44 -2.86 -13.44 -11.62
N HIS A 45 -3.63 -12.51 -12.18
CA HIS A 45 -3.37 -11.07 -12.12
C HIS A 45 -4.34 -10.31 -11.23
N THR A 46 -5.29 -10.99 -10.59
CA THR A 46 -6.34 -10.34 -9.79
C THR A 46 -6.51 -11.08 -8.49
N THR A 47 -6.36 -10.33 -7.39
CA THR A 47 -6.92 -10.65 -6.09
C THR A 47 -7.91 -9.54 -5.78
N THR A 48 -9.02 -9.88 -5.15
CA THR A 48 -10.04 -8.88 -4.83
C THR A 48 -10.41 -8.96 -3.36
N LEU A 49 -10.17 -7.87 -2.65
CA LEU A 49 -10.79 -7.60 -1.37
C LEU A 49 -12.05 -6.75 -1.56
N THR A 50 -13.15 -7.18 -0.97
CA THR A 50 -14.41 -6.42 -0.93
C THR A 50 -14.94 -6.34 0.50
N GLY A 51 -15.79 -5.35 0.79
CA GLY A 51 -16.53 -5.30 2.04
C GLY A 51 -16.71 -3.91 2.63
N GLU A 52 -17.14 -3.89 3.89
CA GLU A 52 -17.33 -2.68 4.70
C GLU A 52 -16.22 -2.61 5.74
N TYR A 53 -15.01 -2.25 5.31
CA TYR A 53 -13.80 -2.35 6.15
C TYR A 53 -13.91 -1.56 7.46
N ALA A 54 -14.52 -0.38 7.41
CA ALA A 54 -14.79 0.44 8.60
C ALA A 54 -15.70 -0.28 9.63
N LYS A 55 -16.60 -1.16 9.16
CA LYS A 55 -17.50 -1.98 9.99
C LYS A 55 -16.92 -3.36 10.31
N GLY A 56 -15.65 -3.60 9.98
CA GLY A 56 -14.95 -4.84 10.29
C GLY A 56 -15.44 -6.05 9.50
N ARG A 57 -15.92 -5.87 8.27
CA ARG A 57 -16.30 -6.99 7.40
C ARG A 57 -15.54 -6.91 6.08
N ALA A 58 -14.81 -7.97 5.74
CA ALA A 58 -14.13 -8.08 4.46
C ALA A 58 -14.21 -9.50 3.89
N GLU A 59 -14.17 -9.60 2.57
CA GLU A 59 -14.15 -10.83 1.81
C GLU A 59 -12.96 -10.77 0.83
N LEU A 60 -12.00 -11.68 1.03
CA LEU A 60 -10.82 -11.81 0.19
C LEU A 60 -11.01 -12.98 -0.77
N HIS A 61 -11.04 -12.69 -2.06
CA HIS A 61 -11.08 -13.67 -3.13
C HIS A 61 -9.67 -13.90 -3.65
N TYR A 62 -9.15 -15.11 -3.44
CA TYR A 62 -7.76 -15.44 -3.71
C TYR A 62 -7.64 -16.69 -4.58
N LEU A 63 -6.82 -16.65 -5.62
CA LEU A 63 -6.53 -17.84 -6.41
C LEU A 63 -5.69 -18.79 -5.56
N SER A 64 -6.02 -20.08 -5.55
CA SER A 64 -5.27 -21.05 -4.76
C SER A 64 -3.79 -21.06 -5.16
N PRO A 65 -2.83 -20.94 -4.22
CA PRO A 65 -1.39 -20.91 -4.50
C PRO A 65 -0.87 -22.03 -5.41
N SER A 66 -1.47 -23.21 -5.33
CA SER A 66 -1.09 -24.38 -6.13
C SER A 66 -1.37 -24.24 -7.63
N LEU A 67 -2.07 -23.19 -8.06
CA LEU A 67 -2.39 -22.93 -9.47
C LEU A 67 -1.35 -22.05 -10.15
N TYR A 68 -0.44 -21.43 -9.39
CA TYR A 68 0.68 -20.68 -9.95
C TYR A 68 1.80 -21.64 -10.35
N THR A 69 2.32 -21.44 -11.55
CA THR A 69 3.38 -22.21 -12.18
C THR A 69 4.71 -21.48 -12.12
N ASP A 70 5.81 -22.18 -12.44
CA ASP A 70 7.13 -21.58 -12.58
C ASP A 70 7.23 -20.53 -13.69
N GLN A 71 6.21 -20.38 -14.53
CA GLN A 71 6.15 -19.38 -15.60
C GLN A 71 5.43 -18.10 -15.18
N ASP A 72 4.63 -18.13 -14.11
CA ASP A 72 3.86 -16.97 -13.67
C ASP A 72 4.77 -15.92 -13.03
N ARG A 73 4.61 -14.66 -13.47
CA ARG A 73 5.45 -13.53 -13.06
C ARG A 73 4.62 -12.34 -12.62
N GLY A 74 5.02 -11.76 -11.48
CA GLY A 74 4.45 -10.50 -10.99
C GLY A 74 4.88 -9.31 -11.84
N ALA A 75 4.34 -8.12 -11.53
CA ALA A 75 4.58 -6.91 -12.32
C ALA A 75 6.07 -6.48 -12.37
N ALA A 76 6.87 -6.93 -11.42
CA ALA A 76 8.31 -6.70 -11.40
C ALA A 76 9.15 -7.92 -11.82
N GLY A 77 8.53 -8.98 -12.33
CA GLY A 77 9.19 -10.16 -12.87
C GLY A 77 9.59 -11.20 -11.82
N GLU A 78 9.11 -11.06 -10.58
CA GLU A 78 9.26 -12.06 -9.53
C GLU A 78 8.39 -13.29 -9.81
N PRO A 79 8.85 -14.52 -9.49
CA PRO A 79 8.03 -15.71 -9.63
C PRO A 79 6.82 -15.65 -8.69
N MET A 80 5.66 -16.12 -9.14
CA MET A 80 4.42 -16.03 -8.34
C MET A 80 4.11 -17.31 -7.56
N ASN A 81 4.75 -18.42 -7.90
CA ASN A 81 4.56 -19.72 -7.26
C ASN A 81 5.40 -19.90 -5.98
N ASN A 82 5.72 -18.81 -5.28
CA ASN A 82 6.53 -18.87 -4.06
C ASN A 82 5.79 -18.26 -2.84
N PRO A 83 6.11 -18.70 -1.61
CA PRO A 83 5.44 -18.22 -0.40
C PRO A 83 5.59 -16.71 -0.15
N ASP A 84 6.71 -16.11 -0.56
CA ASP A 84 6.98 -14.68 -0.37
C ASP A 84 6.01 -13.83 -1.21
N TYR A 85 5.77 -14.20 -2.47
CA TYR A 85 4.78 -13.57 -3.33
C TYR A 85 3.36 -13.65 -2.73
N HIS A 86 2.98 -14.81 -2.20
CA HIS A 86 1.66 -14.93 -1.57
C HIS A 86 1.55 -14.08 -0.30
N LYS A 87 2.62 -14.01 0.51
CA LYS A 87 2.67 -13.09 1.66
C LYS A 87 2.55 -11.63 1.22
N GLN A 88 3.22 -11.24 0.14
CA GLN A 88 3.11 -9.89 -0.44
C GLN A 88 1.65 -9.52 -0.73
N ILE A 89 0.91 -10.39 -1.42
CA ILE A 89 -0.51 -10.10 -1.70
C ILE A 89 -1.32 -10.00 -0.41
N LEU A 90 -1.12 -10.90 0.55
CA LEU A 90 -1.84 -10.82 1.84
C LEU A 90 -1.55 -9.51 2.59
N VAL A 91 -0.30 -9.04 2.59
CA VAL A 91 0.07 -7.75 3.18
C VAL A 91 -0.61 -6.60 2.45
N HIS A 92 -0.62 -6.61 1.11
CA HIS A 92 -1.31 -5.61 0.29
C HIS A 92 -2.80 -5.51 0.69
N GLU A 93 -3.53 -6.62 0.63
CA GLU A 93 -4.98 -6.62 0.90
C GLU A 93 -5.30 -6.27 2.37
N LEU A 94 -4.53 -6.82 3.32
CA LEU A 94 -4.75 -6.50 4.73
C LEU A 94 -4.45 -5.03 5.04
N SER A 95 -3.48 -4.42 4.35
CA SER A 95 -3.14 -3.02 4.59
C SER A 95 -4.31 -2.08 4.31
N THR A 96 -5.16 -2.38 3.32
CA THR A 96 -6.41 -1.63 3.06
C THR A 96 -7.30 -1.57 4.30
N ILE A 97 -7.47 -2.72 4.97
CA ILE A 97 -8.32 -2.83 6.18
C ILE A 97 -7.70 -2.00 7.31
N TYR A 98 -6.41 -2.17 7.57
CA TYR A 98 -5.70 -1.43 8.62
C TYR A 98 -5.76 0.07 8.40
N LEU A 99 -5.40 0.56 7.21
CA LEU A 99 -5.37 1.99 6.89
C LEU A 99 -6.76 2.62 6.96
N GLU A 100 -7.79 1.92 6.45
CA GLU A 100 -9.16 2.40 6.59
C GLU A 100 -9.62 2.39 8.05
N ARG A 101 -9.25 1.41 8.87
CA ARG A 101 -9.60 1.32 10.31
C ARG A 101 -8.84 2.32 11.19
N ILE A 102 -7.61 2.70 10.81
CA ILE A 102 -6.87 3.79 11.46
C ILE A 102 -7.58 5.13 11.19
N THR A 103 -7.89 5.41 9.91
CA THR A 103 -8.52 6.69 9.51
C THR A 103 -10.02 6.79 9.88
N ALA A 104 -10.79 5.71 9.78
CA ALA A 104 -11.30 5.00 10.96
C ALA A 104 -11.57 5.74 12.26
N ALA A 105 -10.80 5.25 13.23
CA ALA A 105 -10.99 5.39 14.65
C ALA A 105 -10.75 6.82 15.15
N LYS A 106 -10.08 7.69 14.37
CA LYS A 106 -9.81 9.07 14.77
C LYS A 106 -11.07 9.94 14.95
N GLY A 107 -12.24 9.47 14.53
CA GLY A 107 -13.54 10.09 14.85
C GLY A 107 -13.94 11.27 13.97
N GLY A 108 -13.24 11.52 12.87
CA GLY A 108 -13.57 12.57 11.90
C GLY A 108 -12.45 12.86 10.90
N GLY A 109 -12.72 13.75 9.95
CA GLY A 109 -11.77 14.14 8.91
C GLY A 109 -11.71 13.21 7.70
N TRP A 110 -10.58 13.21 7.01
CA TRP A 110 -10.36 12.42 5.81
C TRP A 110 -10.28 10.91 6.10
N ARG A 111 -10.65 10.10 5.10
CA ARG A 111 -10.66 8.63 5.16
C ARG A 111 -9.71 8.05 4.12
N PHE A 112 -9.05 6.94 4.44
CA PHE A 112 -8.08 6.32 3.56
C PHE A 112 -8.68 6.02 2.18
N LEU A 113 -9.82 5.33 2.14
CA LEU A 113 -10.53 5.01 0.90
C LEU A 113 -11.17 6.21 0.19
N ARG A 114 -11.06 7.42 0.74
CA ARG A 114 -11.50 8.68 0.10
C ARG A 114 -10.32 9.57 -0.32
N SER A 115 -9.10 9.11 -0.14
CA SER A 115 -7.89 9.79 -0.59
C SER A 115 -7.67 9.59 -2.10
N PRO A 116 -6.72 10.31 -2.72
CA PRO A 116 -6.36 10.07 -4.12
C PRO A 116 -5.98 8.61 -4.37
N ASN A 117 -6.42 8.05 -5.51
CA ASN A 117 -6.19 6.63 -5.81
C ASN A 117 -4.71 6.23 -5.80
N TRP A 118 -3.81 7.13 -6.20
CA TRP A 118 -2.36 6.89 -6.12
C TRP A 118 -1.86 6.71 -4.70
N PHE A 119 -2.49 7.37 -3.71
CA PHE A 119 -2.12 7.23 -2.32
C PHE A 119 -2.67 5.92 -1.75
N ILE A 120 -3.91 5.56 -2.09
CA ILE A 120 -4.52 4.28 -1.69
C ILE A 120 -3.65 3.12 -2.18
N GLN A 121 -3.58 2.97 -3.50
CA GLN A 121 -2.87 1.86 -4.13
C GLN A 121 -1.36 1.93 -3.85
N GLY A 122 -0.80 3.13 -3.83
CA GLY A 122 0.60 3.34 -3.54
C GLY A 122 0.99 2.95 -2.12
N TYR A 123 0.16 3.21 -1.12
CA TYR A 123 0.44 2.85 0.27
C TYR A 123 0.35 1.33 0.46
N GLU A 124 -0.67 0.69 -0.14
CA GLU A 124 -0.85 -0.76 -0.11
C GLU A 124 0.35 -1.48 -0.74
N GLU A 125 0.79 -1.01 -1.91
CA GLU A 125 1.99 -1.50 -2.60
C GLU A 125 3.28 -1.21 -1.82
N TYR A 126 3.40 -0.03 -1.21
CA TYR A 126 4.58 0.32 -0.39
C TYR A 126 4.70 -0.62 0.81
N LEU A 127 3.61 -0.87 1.54
CA LEU A 127 3.62 -1.80 2.68
C LEU A 127 3.89 -3.23 2.26
N ARG A 128 3.30 -3.67 1.15
CA ARG A 128 3.61 -4.97 0.54
C ARG A 128 5.11 -5.16 0.35
N LEU A 129 5.79 -4.17 -0.23
CA LEU A 129 7.22 -4.25 -0.49
C LEU A 129 8.06 -4.12 0.79
N LYS A 130 7.69 -3.20 1.69
CA LYS A 130 8.41 -2.91 2.94
C LYS A 130 8.36 -4.06 3.95
N LEU A 131 7.20 -4.72 4.09
CA LEU A 131 6.91 -5.60 5.23
C LEU A 131 7.02 -7.10 4.94
N THR A 132 7.23 -7.49 3.68
CA THR A 132 7.23 -8.91 3.31
C THR A 132 8.57 -9.59 3.60
N SER A 133 9.66 -9.15 2.98
CA SER A 133 11.01 -9.68 3.19
C SER A 133 12.10 -8.63 2.93
N GLU A 134 13.34 -8.96 3.30
CA GLU A 134 14.48 -8.10 3.00
C GLU A 134 14.68 -7.92 1.49
N TYR A 135 14.48 -8.99 0.70
CA TYR A 135 14.56 -8.93 -0.76
C TYR A 135 13.53 -7.95 -1.34
N THR A 136 12.26 -8.02 -0.89
CA THR A 136 11.23 -7.12 -1.41
C THR A 136 11.51 -5.67 -1.04
N ARG A 137 11.95 -5.44 0.20
CA ARG A 137 12.23 -4.12 0.74
C ARG A 137 13.42 -3.45 0.07
N THR A 138 14.45 -4.21 -0.31
CA THR A 138 15.69 -3.66 -0.87
C THR A 138 15.72 -3.75 -2.38
N THR A 139 15.60 -4.95 -2.93
CA THR A 139 15.84 -5.21 -4.36
C THR A 139 14.59 -4.93 -5.19
N LEU A 140 13.43 -5.42 -4.74
CA LEU A 140 12.20 -5.27 -5.51
C LEU A 140 11.74 -3.82 -5.51
N GLN A 141 11.71 -3.16 -4.35
CA GLN A 141 11.37 -1.75 -4.23
C GLN A 141 12.26 -0.85 -5.10
N GLU A 142 13.57 -1.15 -5.18
CA GLU A 142 14.48 -0.41 -6.06
C GLU A 142 14.18 -0.67 -7.55
N ARG A 143 13.85 -1.90 -7.93
CA ARG A 143 13.42 -2.22 -9.30
C ARG A 143 12.19 -1.43 -9.72
N TYR A 144 11.20 -1.25 -8.84
CA TYR A 144 10.04 -0.40 -9.14
C TYR A 144 10.44 1.06 -9.35
N PHE A 145 11.36 1.59 -8.54
CA PHE A 145 11.88 2.95 -8.70
C PHE A 145 12.61 3.13 -10.04
N LEU A 146 13.50 2.21 -10.41
CA LEU A 146 14.20 2.23 -11.70
C LEU A 146 13.21 2.19 -12.87
N LYS A 147 12.22 1.31 -12.82
CA LYS A 147 11.19 1.26 -13.87
C LYS A 147 10.36 2.56 -13.94
N TYR A 148 10.14 3.24 -12.80
CA TYR A 148 9.51 4.56 -12.80
C TYR A 148 10.40 5.59 -13.51
N LEU A 149 11.72 5.60 -13.27
CA LEU A 149 12.62 6.52 -13.97
C LEU A 149 12.60 6.32 -15.49
N GLU A 150 12.41 5.08 -15.96
CA GLU A 150 12.28 4.76 -17.38
C GLU A 150 10.93 5.23 -17.98
N SER A 151 9.82 5.05 -17.25
CA SER A 151 8.47 5.32 -17.78
C SER A 151 7.89 6.70 -17.43
N GLY A 152 8.43 7.35 -16.41
CA GLY A 152 7.85 8.53 -15.77
C GLY A 152 6.41 8.29 -15.28
N GLY A 153 5.57 9.33 -15.39
CA GLY A 153 4.13 9.22 -15.12
C GLY A 153 3.71 9.65 -13.71
N ILE A 154 4.48 10.54 -13.09
CA ILE A 154 4.07 11.35 -11.94
C ILE A 154 4.25 12.81 -12.38
N GLU A 155 3.15 13.54 -12.41
CA GLU A 155 3.13 14.94 -12.85
C GLU A 155 2.26 15.74 -11.88
N LEU A 156 2.46 17.05 -11.82
CA LEU A 156 1.58 17.98 -11.13
C LEU A 156 0.79 18.78 -12.17
N ASP A 157 -0.52 18.54 -12.24
CA ASP A 157 -1.43 19.35 -13.02
C ASP A 157 -2.12 20.36 -12.09
N ASN A 158 -1.75 21.63 -12.23
CA ASN A 158 -2.10 22.72 -11.32
C ASN A 158 -1.68 22.44 -9.87
N THR A 159 -2.58 21.84 -9.08
CA THR A 159 -2.39 21.50 -7.66
C THR A 159 -2.71 20.03 -7.37
N GLN A 160 -2.90 19.22 -8.41
CA GLN A 160 -3.26 17.81 -8.29
C GLN A 160 -2.18 16.92 -8.89
N PHE A 161 -1.84 15.87 -8.15
CA PHE A 161 -0.96 14.83 -8.68
C PHE A 161 -1.71 14.00 -9.72
N VAL A 162 -1.15 13.92 -10.92
CA VAL A 162 -1.56 13.01 -11.98
C VAL A 162 -0.56 11.86 -11.99
N VAL A 163 -1.03 10.68 -11.57
CA VAL A 163 -0.20 9.48 -11.44
C VAL A 163 -0.75 8.41 -12.38
N ARG A 164 -0.03 8.15 -13.49
CA ARG A 164 -0.50 7.28 -14.58
C ARG A 164 -0.73 5.84 -14.14
N ASP A 165 0.15 5.32 -13.28
CA ASP A 165 0.01 4.00 -12.66
C ASP A 165 -0.06 4.17 -11.14
N SER A 166 -1.27 4.14 -10.59
CA SER A 166 -1.50 4.35 -9.15
C SER A 166 -0.82 3.32 -8.25
N TYR A 167 -0.52 2.12 -8.78
CA TYR A 167 0.19 1.08 -8.02
C TYR A 167 1.70 1.33 -8.08
N ARG A 168 2.27 1.29 -9.29
CA ARG A 168 3.72 1.33 -9.49
C ARG A 168 4.32 2.69 -9.16
N ASN A 169 3.68 3.76 -9.61
CA ASN A 169 4.17 5.12 -9.37
C ASN A 169 3.68 5.63 -8.00
N GLY A 170 2.48 5.23 -7.57
CA GLY A 170 1.99 5.56 -6.24
C GLY A 170 2.92 5.07 -5.13
N GLN A 171 3.42 3.82 -5.22
CA GLN A 171 4.34 3.32 -4.18
C GLN A 171 5.69 4.04 -4.18
N VAL A 172 6.14 4.56 -5.33
CA VAL A 172 7.34 5.42 -5.39
C VAL A 172 7.08 6.73 -4.63
N LEU A 173 5.92 7.35 -4.82
CA LEU A 173 5.54 8.55 -4.06
C LEU A 173 5.44 8.27 -2.56
N VAL A 174 4.80 7.18 -2.15
CA VAL A 174 4.68 6.84 -0.73
C VAL A 174 6.05 6.50 -0.13
N ARG A 175 6.91 5.79 -0.85
CA ARG A 175 8.31 5.57 -0.45
C ARG A 175 9.03 6.90 -0.23
N PHE A 176 8.94 7.83 -1.18
CA PHE A 176 9.48 9.18 -1.03
C PHE A 176 8.95 9.85 0.25
N MET A 177 7.64 9.82 0.49
CA MET A 177 7.05 10.44 1.67
C MET A 177 7.62 9.85 2.97
N HIS A 178 7.75 8.53 3.06
CA HIS A 178 8.37 7.88 4.22
C HIS A 178 9.86 8.24 4.39
N GLU A 179 10.62 8.32 3.30
CA GLU A 179 12.05 8.65 3.37
C GLU A 179 12.32 10.13 3.66
N GLU A 180 11.51 11.05 3.14
CA GLU A 180 11.67 12.50 3.29
C GLU A 180 11.14 13.00 4.65
N PHE A 181 9.98 12.51 5.09
CA PHE A 181 9.31 13.04 6.28
C PHE A 181 9.43 12.12 7.50
N GLY A 182 9.81 10.86 7.30
CA GLY A 182 9.88 9.85 8.36
C GLY A 182 8.51 9.25 8.73
N VAL A 183 8.56 8.05 9.32
CA VAL A 183 7.35 7.27 9.66
C VAL A 183 6.40 8.01 10.59
N ASP A 184 6.91 8.75 11.58
CA ASP A 184 6.10 9.48 12.55
C ASP A 184 5.19 10.51 11.87
N LYS A 185 5.71 11.22 10.86
CA LYS A 185 4.95 12.21 10.09
C LYS A 185 3.89 11.55 9.20
N ILE A 186 4.16 10.36 8.68
CA ILE A 186 3.15 9.60 7.94
C ILE A 186 2.05 9.08 8.85
N HIS A 187 2.40 8.61 10.06
CA HIS A 187 1.41 8.22 11.07
C HIS A 187 0.58 9.43 11.52
N GLU A 188 1.21 10.61 11.68
CA GLU A 188 0.51 11.87 11.94
C GLU A 188 -0.50 12.17 10.83
N LEU A 189 -0.13 12.03 9.54
CA LEU A 189 -1.04 12.18 8.41
C LEU A 189 -2.25 11.24 8.52
N LEU A 190 -2.04 9.95 8.78
CA LEU A 190 -3.13 8.96 8.93
C LEU A 190 -4.11 9.34 10.06
N LEU A 191 -3.58 9.83 11.18
CA LEU A 191 -4.37 10.22 12.35
C LEU A 191 -4.93 11.65 12.29
N ASN A 192 -4.54 12.43 11.28
CA ASN A 192 -4.92 13.83 11.12
C ASN A 192 -6.44 14.00 10.86
N ARG A 193 -7.08 14.95 11.54
CA ARG A 193 -8.54 15.16 11.51
C ARG A 193 -9.05 16.22 10.51
N LYS A 194 -8.20 16.76 9.64
CA LYS A 194 -8.64 17.69 8.59
C LYS A 194 -9.63 17.03 7.66
N ALA A 195 -10.53 17.84 7.10
CA ALA A 195 -11.66 17.39 6.30
C ALA A 195 -11.26 16.73 4.97
N SER A 196 -10.10 17.07 4.41
CA SER A 196 -9.59 16.53 3.16
C SER A 196 -8.17 15.98 3.31
N PHE A 197 -7.81 15.06 2.41
CA PHE A 197 -6.47 14.47 2.36
C PHE A 197 -5.38 15.54 2.23
N TRP A 198 -5.53 16.50 1.32
CA TRP A 198 -4.51 17.53 1.10
C TRP A 198 -4.39 18.52 2.26
N ALA A 199 -5.49 18.86 2.94
CA ALA A 199 -5.41 19.66 4.16
C ALA A 199 -4.69 18.92 5.29
N ALA A 200 -4.86 17.59 5.37
CA ALA A 200 -4.12 16.75 6.31
C ALA A 200 -2.63 16.62 5.96
N VAL A 201 -2.29 16.51 4.67
CA VAL A 201 -0.91 16.54 4.19
C VAL A 201 -0.23 17.86 4.56
N GLU A 202 -0.89 18.99 4.31
CA GLU A 202 -0.37 20.32 4.65
C GLU A 202 -0.10 20.47 6.15
N GLU A 203 -1.02 19.99 7.01
CA GLU A 203 -0.84 20.09 8.46
C GLU A 203 0.23 19.12 8.98
N ALA A 204 0.19 17.85 8.58
CA ALA A 204 1.10 16.83 9.11
C ALA A 204 2.53 17.00 8.57
N LEU A 205 2.67 17.24 7.26
CA LEU A 205 3.96 17.27 6.57
C LEU A 205 4.50 18.70 6.38
N GLY A 206 3.68 19.73 6.61
CA GLY A 206 4.09 21.13 6.47
C GLY A 206 4.33 21.55 5.01
N VAL A 207 3.71 20.87 4.04
CA VAL A 207 3.90 21.13 2.61
C VAL A 207 2.59 21.15 1.83
N THR A 208 2.46 22.09 0.90
CA THR A 208 1.38 22.12 -0.09
C THR A 208 1.58 21.03 -1.15
N PRO A 209 0.57 20.71 -1.98
CA PRO A 209 0.74 19.76 -3.08
C PRO A 209 1.92 20.11 -4.01
N SER A 210 2.07 21.40 -4.37
CA SER A 210 3.18 21.86 -5.19
C SER A 210 4.53 21.74 -4.48
N GLY A 211 4.58 22.04 -3.17
CA GLY A 211 5.79 21.87 -2.37
C GLY A 211 6.20 20.40 -2.21
N LEU A 212 5.22 19.50 -2.04
CA LEU A 212 5.46 18.06 -2.02
C LEU A 212 6.03 17.56 -3.35
N TYR A 213 5.49 18.03 -4.48
CA TYR A 213 5.99 17.68 -5.81
C TYR A 213 7.42 18.17 -6.06
N GLN A 214 7.75 19.40 -5.66
CA GLN A 214 9.12 19.92 -5.76
C GLN A 214 10.13 19.09 -4.95
N ARG A 215 9.75 18.69 -3.72
CA ARG A 215 10.59 17.80 -2.89
C ARG A 215 10.72 16.42 -3.49
N PHE A 216 9.65 15.88 -4.08
CA PHE A 216 9.69 14.61 -4.79
C PHE A 216 10.68 14.64 -5.96
N GLU A 217 10.65 15.68 -6.79
CA GLU A 217 11.58 15.84 -7.91
C GLU A 217 13.03 15.95 -7.41
N ALA A 218 13.28 16.70 -6.34
CA ALA A 218 14.60 16.80 -5.73
C ALA A 218 15.08 15.46 -5.14
N TRP A 219 14.21 14.72 -4.47
CA TRP A 219 14.50 13.39 -3.94
C TRP A 219 14.85 12.42 -5.08
N LYS A 220 14.04 12.40 -6.15
CA LYS A 220 14.26 11.59 -7.35
C LYS A 220 15.65 11.86 -7.95
N ASP A 221 16.00 13.13 -8.14
CA ASP A 221 17.31 13.53 -8.66
C ASP A 221 18.47 13.09 -7.76
N SER A 222 18.28 13.14 -6.44
CA SER A 222 19.29 12.72 -5.46
C SER A 222 19.56 11.20 -5.47
N LYS A 223 18.56 10.41 -5.86
CA LYS A 223 18.65 8.95 -5.98
C LYS A 223 19.28 8.54 -7.31
N TYR A 224 18.98 9.27 -8.39
CA TYR A 224 19.51 8.98 -9.72
C TYR A 224 21.01 9.28 -9.86
N LYS A 225 21.53 10.27 -9.11
CA LYS A 225 22.95 10.69 -9.19
C LYS A 225 23.91 9.84 -8.33
N ARG A 226 23.43 8.80 -7.65
CA ARG A 226 24.23 7.86 -6.86
C ARG A 226 24.57 6.62 -7.67
#